data_AF-A0A4Y2A5Z7-F1
#
_entry.id   AF-A0A4Y2A5Z7-F1
#
_cell.length_a   1.000
_cell.length_b   1.000
_cell.length_c   1.000
_cell.angle_alpha   90.00
_cell.angle_beta   90.00
_cell.angle_gamma   90.00
#
_symmetry.space_group_name_H-M   'P 1'
#
loop_
_entity.id
_entity.type
_entity.pdbx_description
1 polymer ?
#
loop_
_entity_poly.entity_id
_entity_poly.type
_entity_poly.pdbx_seq_one_letter_code
_entity_poly.pdbx_strand_id
1 'polypeptide(L)'
;MVYPFLFPRGELGWNINMKHSEEGRSSKYTGVTQLQFYAYRFAMRSDFSILHHSGKLFQQYIVDAYIKTEGSRLNYLRNNKKNLRIEHYKGLLDALNSRTLNQGVRTGKLIILPSTFQGSPRHTHQNYQDAMAMVRKFGRPDLFVTFTCNPTWVDILNVLEGPQRPEDRPDIVRDIIYLCDREFQKGGLPHAHILLTLDTYSKIRTKDDIDKYVSAELPDPIADPTLFQIITRCMIHGPCGTLNPNSQCMREGVCTKQYPKEFREKTEENINGYPMYQRKYTESARVGRHDLDNPVGFYLITLGFQRNSMLTLM
;
A
#
# COMPACT_ATOMS: atom_id res chain seq x y z
N MET A 1 -7.35 26.79 -6.18
CA MET A 1 -7.64 26.29 -7.54
C MET A 1 -9.15 26.22 -7.73
N VAL A 2 -9.62 26.60 -8.92
CA VAL A 2 -11.02 26.52 -9.32
C VAL A 2 -11.11 25.41 -10.37
N TYR A 3 -12.18 24.63 -10.35
CA TYR A 3 -12.42 23.53 -11.30
C TYR A 3 -13.69 23.80 -12.12
N PRO A 4 -13.68 24.74 -13.09
CA PRO A 4 -14.89 25.13 -13.83
C PRO A 4 -15.55 23.96 -14.57
N PHE A 5 -14.75 23.03 -15.09
CA PHE A 5 -15.27 21.83 -15.77
C PHE A 5 -15.95 20.84 -14.83
N LEU A 6 -15.54 20.76 -13.56
CA LEU A 6 -16.19 19.92 -12.56
C LEU A 6 -17.45 20.59 -11.99
N PHE A 7 -17.47 21.93 -11.97
CA PHE A 7 -18.54 22.73 -11.36
C PHE A 7 -19.03 23.82 -12.33
N PRO A 8 -19.64 23.44 -13.47
CA PRO A 8 -20.03 24.39 -14.53
C PRO A 8 -21.11 25.39 -14.07
N ARG A 9 -21.87 25.05 -13.02
CA ARG A 9 -22.89 25.91 -12.42
C ARG A 9 -22.37 26.82 -11.30
N GLY A 10 -21.05 26.84 -11.05
CA GLY A 10 -20.47 27.66 -9.99
C GLY A 10 -20.82 27.17 -8.58
N GLU A 11 -20.87 25.85 -8.38
CA GLU A 11 -21.21 25.26 -7.08
C GLU A 11 -20.24 25.72 -5.98
N LEU A 12 -20.81 26.03 -4.80
CA LEU A 12 -20.03 26.47 -3.65
C LEU A 12 -19.21 25.31 -3.06
N GLY A 13 -17.93 25.60 -2.79
CA GLY A 13 -17.06 24.71 -2.02
C GLY A 13 -17.38 24.71 -0.53
N TRP A 14 -16.64 23.90 0.23
CA TRP A 14 -16.74 23.87 1.69
C TRP A 14 -16.45 25.26 2.30
N ASN A 15 -17.24 25.63 3.31
CA ASN A 15 -16.99 26.81 4.14
C ASN A 15 -17.22 26.51 5.63
N ILE A 16 -16.62 27.33 6.50
CA ILE A 16 -16.64 27.10 7.96
C ILE A 16 -18.03 27.25 8.59
N ASN A 17 -18.96 27.91 7.90
CA ASN A 17 -20.31 28.16 8.38
C ASN A 17 -21.29 27.05 7.96
N MET A 18 -20.84 26.04 7.20
CA MET A 18 -21.68 24.90 6.81
C MET A 18 -22.08 24.10 8.05
N LYS A 19 -23.39 23.87 8.20
CA LYS A 19 -23.96 23.11 9.31
C LYS A 19 -24.55 21.79 8.85
N HIS A 20 -24.56 20.80 9.74
CA HIS A 20 -25.31 19.56 9.51
C HIS A 20 -26.82 19.84 9.43
N SER A 21 -27.53 18.98 8.70
CA SER A 21 -28.99 18.89 8.71
C SER A 21 -29.49 18.61 10.14
N GLU A 22 -30.75 18.95 10.42
CA GLU A 22 -31.32 18.86 11.77
C GLU A 22 -31.27 17.43 12.33
N GLU A 23 -31.48 16.43 11.48
CA GLU A 23 -31.42 15.00 11.83
C GLU A 23 -29.99 14.50 12.14
N GLY A 24 -28.96 15.11 11.53
CA GLY A 24 -27.56 14.72 11.72
C GLY A 24 -26.81 15.54 12.77
N ARG A 25 -27.48 16.50 13.42
CA ARG A 25 -26.84 17.45 14.33
C ARG A 25 -26.73 16.86 15.74
N SER A 26 -25.50 16.58 16.17
CA SER A 26 -25.20 16.35 17.59
C SER A 26 -25.10 17.67 18.33
N SER A 27 -25.48 17.71 19.62
CA SER A 27 -25.32 18.90 20.48
C SER A 27 -23.88 19.41 20.52
N LYS A 28 -22.90 18.52 20.30
CA LYS A 28 -21.47 18.81 20.33
C LYS A 28 -20.86 19.15 18.97
N TYR A 29 -21.48 18.72 17.87
CA TYR A 29 -20.95 18.88 16.51
C TYR A 29 -22.02 19.42 15.57
N THR A 30 -22.01 20.74 15.41
CA THR A 30 -23.02 21.47 14.62
C THR A 30 -22.58 21.78 13.20
N GLY A 31 -21.26 21.89 12.98
CA GLY A 31 -20.64 22.22 11.69
C GLY A 31 -20.16 21.00 10.91
N VAL A 32 -20.29 21.05 9.59
CA VAL A 32 -19.75 20.02 8.67
C VAL A 32 -18.25 20.22 8.55
N THR A 33 -17.47 19.20 8.88
CA THR A 33 -16.02 19.26 8.68
C THR A 33 -15.66 19.17 7.20
N GLN A 34 -14.50 19.72 6.84
CA GLN A 34 -14.01 19.67 5.46
C GLN A 34 -13.86 18.23 4.94
N LEU A 35 -13.44 17.30 5.82
CA LEU A 35 -13.35 15.88 5.51
C LEU A 35 -14.73 15.28 5.18
N GLN A 36 -15.75 15.57 6.00
CA GLN A 36 -17.12 15.08 5.76
C GLN A 36 -17.69 15.64 4.45
N PHE A 37 -17.42 16.91 4.15
CA PHE A 37 -17.86 17.52 2.88
C PHE A 37 -17.26 16.82 1.68
N TYR A 38 -15.94 16.58 1.68
CA TYR A 38 -15.29 15.87 0.58
C TYR A 38 -15.70 14.40 0.52
N ALA A 39 -15.87 13.73 1.66
CA ALA A 39 -16.37 12.36 1.71
C ALA A 39 -17.78 12.25 1.09
N TYR A 40 -18.67 13.18 1.41
CA TYR A 40 -20.01 13.25 0.81
C TYR A 40 -19.96 13.47 -0.71
N ARG A 41 -19.04 14.31 -1.19
CA ARG A 41 -18.84 14.58 -2.63
C ARG A 41 -18.24 13.40 -3.39
N PHE A 42 -17.39 12.62 -2.74
CA PHE A 42 -16.74 11.45 -3.35
C PHE A 42 -17.58 10.18 -3.23
N ALA A 43 -18.62 10.17 -2.39
CA ALA A 43 -19.53 9.04 -2.27
C ALA A 43 -20.15 8.69 -3.63
N MET A 44 -20.03 7.42 -4.02
CA MET A 44 -20.72 6.90 -5.21
C MET A 44 -22.22 6.86 -4.97
N ARG A 45 -22.98 7.21 -6.00
CA ARG A 45 -24.44 7.23 -6.00
C ARG A 45 -24.94 6.71 -7.34
N SER A 46 -26.22 6.41 -7.42
CA SER A 46 -26.85 5.90 -8.64
C SER A 46 -26.96 6.94 -9.76
N ASP A 47 -26.79 8.23 -9.46
CA ASP A 47 -26.83 9.31 -10.44
C ASP A 47 -25.48 9.56 -11.11
N PHE A 48 -25.53 10.11 -12.33
CA PHE A 48 -24.33 10.48 -13.07
C PHE A 48 -23.52 11.53 -12.32
N SER A 49 -22.33 11.13 -11.86
CA SER A 49 -21.38 12.02 -11.21
C SER A 49 -20.33 12.52 -12.19
N ILE A 50 -20.32 13.83 -12.46
CA ILE A 50 -19.27 14.49 -13.25
C ILE A 50 -17.89 14.21 -12.64
N LEU A 51 -17.78 14.21 -11.31
CA LEU A 51 -16.51 14.01 -10.61
C LEU A 51 -15.88 12.67 -10.98
N HIS A 52 -16.61 11.56 -10.85
CA HIS A 52 -16.07 10.23 -11.09
C HIS A 52 -15.76 9.94 -12.58
N HIS A 53 -16.37 10.69 -13.50
CA HIS A 53 -16.15 10.54 -14.95
C HIS A 53 -15.04 11.45 -15.51
N SER A 54 -14.44 12.30 -14.67
CA SER A 54 -13.47 13.32 -15.12
C SER A 54 -12.01 12.83 -15.17
N GLY A 55 -11.74 11.56 -14.89
CA GLY A 55 -10.42 10.92 -14.99
C GLY A 55 -9.30 11.68 -14.27
N LYS A 56 -8.23 12.06 -14.97
CA LYS A 56 -7.11 12.82 -14.38
C LYS A 56 -7.51 14.10 -13.64
N LEU A 57 -8.56 14.79 -14.09
CA LEU A 57 -9.04 16.00 -13.42
C LEU A 57 -9.65 15.67 -12.05
N PHE A 58 -10.30 14.51 -11.93
CA PHE A 58 -10.80 13.99 -10.66
C PHE A 58 -9.65 13.68 -9.70
N GLN A 59 -8.58 13.04 -10.18
CA GLN A 59 -7.39 12.75 -9.37
C GLN A 59 -6.76 14.04 -8.81
N GLN A 60 -6.61 15.07 -9.66
CA GLN A 60 -6.09 16.36 -9.22
C GLN A 60 -7.00 17.01 -8.16
N TYR A 61 -8.32 16.87 -8.31
CA TYR A 61 -9.29 17.37 -7.34
C TYR A 61 -9.22 16.61 -6.00
N ILE A 62 -9.01 15.28 -6.02
CA ILE A 62 -8.79 14.48 -4.80
C ILE A 62 -7.54 14.96 -4.06
N VAL A 63 -6.42 15.16 -4.77
CA VAL A 63 -5.16 15.62 -4.16
C VAL A 63 -5.33 17.00 -3.54
N ASP A 64 -5.99 17.93 -4.22
CA ASP A 64 -6.26 19.28 -3.69
C ASP A 64 -7.19 19.21 -2.46
N ALA A 65 -8.24 18.40 -2.50
CA ALA A 65 -9.13 18.16 -1.38
C ALA A 65 -8.39 17.60 -0.15
N TYR A 66 -7.47 16.66 -0.37
CA TYR A 66 -6.62 16.09 0.67
C TYR A 66 -5.70 17.15 1.30
N ILE A 67 -4.97 17.90 0.47
CA ILE A 67 -4.04 18.95 0.95
C ILE A 67 -4.79 20.02 1.73
N LYS A 68 -5.98 20.44 1.27
CA LYS A 68 -6.82 21.41 1.99
C LYS A 68 -7.27 20.88 3.35
N THR A 69 -7.71 19.63 3.40
CA THR A 69 -8.17 18.99 4.64
C THR A 69 -7.02 18.84 5.64
N GLU A 70 -5.86 18.37 5.20
CA GLU A 70 -4.67 18.25 6.05
C GLU A 70 -4.14 19.62 6.50
N GLY A 71 -4.14 20.62 5.61
CA GLY A 71 -3.82 21.99 5.96
C GLY A 71 -4.75 22.56 7.05
N SER A 72 -6.05 22.29 6.95
CA SER A 72 -7.04 22.67 7.96
C SER A 72 -6.78 21.99 9.31
N ARG A 73 -6.47 20.68 9.31
CA ARG A 73 -6.10 19.94 10.54
C ARG A 73 -4.83 20.48 11.18
N LEU A 74 -3.80 20.75 10.40
CA LEU A 74 -2.54 21.35 10.90
C LEU A 74 -2.78 22.76 11.46
N ASN A 75 -3.62 23.57 10.81
CA ASN A 75 -3.98 24.89 11.31
C ASN A 75 -4.75 24.79 12.64
N TYR A 76 -5.66 23.83 12.76
CA TYR A 76 -6.36 23.55 14.02
C TYR A 76 -5.38 23.19 15.15
N LEU A 77 -4.43 22.28 14.90
CA LEU A 77 -3.38 21.91 15.86
C LEU A 77 -2.50 23.10 16.24
N ARG A 78 -2.17 23.97 15.28
CA ARG A 78 -1.38 25.19 15.51
C ARG A 78 -2.09 26.17 16.44
N ASN A 79 -3.41 26.32 16.32
CA ASN A 79 -4.18 27.32 17.04
C ASN A 79 -4.69 26.81 18.41
N ASN A 80 -4.93 25.51 18.56
CA ASN A 80 -5.53 24.92 19.77
C ASN A 80 -4.52 24.28 20.73
N LYS A 81 -3.23 24.62 20.63
CA LYS A 81 -2.15 24.03 21.43
C LYS A 81 -2.36 24.06 22.95
N LYS A 82 -2.95 25.14 23.47
CA LYS A 82 -3.21 25.31 24.92
C LYS A 82 -4.18 24.26 25.44
N ASN A 83 -5.24 23.98 24.68
CA ASN A 83 -6.29 23.02 25.05
C ASN A 83 -5.80 21.57 24.92
N LEU A 84 -4.87 21.30 24.00
CA LEU A 84 -4.30 19.97 23.77
C LEU A 84 -3.27 19.52 24.82
N ARG A 85 -3.16 20.25 25.95
CA ARG A 85 -2.25 19.95 27.07
C ARG A 85 -0.79 19.70 26.63
N ILE A 86 -0.30 20.49 25.67
CA ILE A 86 1.11 20.48 25.25
C ILE A 86 2.02 21.01 26.38
N GLU A 87 1.46 21.45 27.51
CA GLU A 87 2.18 21.95 28.67
C GLU A 87 3.15 20.94 29.30
N HIS A 88 2.91 19.63 29.15
CA HIS A 88 3.89 18.60 29.54
C HIS A 88 5.21 18.66 28.75
N TYR A 89 5.25 19.41 27.65
CA TYR A 89 6.45 19.61 26.83
C TYR A 89 7.12 20.98 27.05
N LYS A 90 6.63 21.80 28.01
CA LYS A 90 7.27 23.09 28.38
C LYS A 90 8.75 22.89 28.70
N GLY A 91 9.11 21.90 29.52
CA GLY A 91 10.51 21.66 29.91
C GLY A 91 11.45 21.36 28.73
N LEU A 92 10.97 20.65 27.69
CA LEU A 92 11.75 20.39 26.48
C LEU A 92 11.93 21.66 25.64
N LEU A 93 10.88 22.48 25.57
CA LEU A 93 10.88 23.78 24.89
C LEU A 93 11.81 24.77 25.60
N ASP A 94 11.81 24.79 26.92
CA ASP A 94 12.66 25.67 27.74
C ASP A 94 14.14 25.30 27.59
N ALA A 95 14.46 24.00 27.57
CA ALA A 95 15.82 23.51 27.32
C ALA A 95 16.33 23.86 25.91
N LEU A 96 15.47 23.74 24.89
CA LEU A 96 15.81 24.13 23.52
C LEU A 96 16.02 25.63 23.40
N ASN A 97 15.07 26.43 23.93
CA ASN A 97 15.15 27.89 23.92
C ASN A 97 16.45 28.39 24.58
N SER A 98 16.83 27.82 25.72
CA SER A 98 18.07 28.15 26.43
C SER A 98 19.32 27.89 25.58
N ARG A 99 19.37 26.77 24.84
CA ARG A 99 20.50 26.47 23.93
C ARG A 99 20.58 27.42 22.73
N THR A 100 19.43 27.77 22.15
CA THR A 100 19.39 28.72 21.01
C THR A 100 19.71 30.16 21.40
N LEU A 101 19.29 30.60 22.59
CA LEU A 101 19.70 31.89 23.16
C LEU A 101 21.23 31.98 23.28
N ASN A 102 21.87 30.90 23.74
CA ASN A 102 23.33 30.82 23.84
C ASN A 102 24.05 30.82 22.48
N GLN A 103 23.35 30.50 21.38
CA GLN A 103 23.90 30.48 20.02
C GLN A 103 23.45 31.67 19.16
N GLY A 104 22.66 32.60 19.70
CA GLY A 104 22.15 33.76 18.96
C GLY A 104 21.18 33.42 17.82
N VAL A 105 20.66 32.19 17.77
CA VAL A 105 19.76 31.73 16.69
C VAL A 105 18.31 31.94 17.11
N ARG A 106 17.53 32.58 16.23
CA ARG A 106 16.10 32.84 16.47
C ARG A 106 15.29 31.55 16.27
N THR A 107 14.79 30.98 17.36
CA THR A 107 14.01 29.74 17.33
C THR A 107 12.65 29.98 16.68
N GLY A 108 12.32 29.21 15.64
CA GLY A 108 10.98 29.18 15.08
C GLY A 108 9.96 28.60 16.09
N LYS A 109 8.66 28.79 15.82
CA LYS A 109 7.61 28.25 16.69
C LYS A 109 7.52 26.73 16.54
N LEU A 110 8.08 25.97 17.49
CA LEU A 110 8.01 24.51 17.50
C LEU A 110 6.55 24.04 17.55
N ILE A 111 6.12 23.24 16.56
CA ILE A 111 4.82 22.59 16.52
C ILE A 111 5.03 21.09 16.71
N ILE A 112 4.67 20.60 17.89
CA ILE A 112 4.68 19.18 18.19
C ILE A 112 3.35 18.59 17.72
N LEU A 113 3.42 17.66 16.77
CA LEU A 113 2.25 16.93 16.29
C LEU A 113 1.91 15.77 17.24
N PRO A 114 0.64 15.55 17.56
CA PRO A 114 0.20 14.41 18.37
C PRO A 114 0.29 13.10 17.56
N SER A 115 0.30 11.95 18.25
CA SER A 115 0.31 10.63 17.59
C SER A 115 -0.96 10.32 16.77
N THR A 116 -2.05 11.04 17.04
CA THR A 116 -3.29 10.98 16.26
C THR A 116 -3.16 11.63 14.87
N PHE A 117 -2.10 12.39 14.62
CA PHE A 117 -1.80 12.93 13.29
C PHE A 117 -0.97 11.91 12.50
N GLN A 118 -1.57 11.34 11.45
CA GLN A 118 -0.93 10.33 10.59
C GLN A 118 0.35 10.88 9.97
N GLY A 119 1.40 10.05 9.91
CA GLY A 119 2.72 10.43 9.40
C GLY A 119 3.55 11.32 10.33
N SER A 120 3.06 11.69 11.52
CA SER A 120 3.91 12.36 12.51
C SER A 120 4.95 11.39 13.12
N PRO A 121 6.11 11.87 13.60
CA PRO A 121 7.10 11.01 14.26
C PRO A 121 6.52 10.21 15.45
N ARG A 122 5.55 10.79 16.15
CA ARG A 122 4.86 10.12 17.27
C ARG A 122 3.85 9.08 16.81
N HIS A 123 3.19 9.31 15.68
CA HIS A 123 2.35 8.30 15.06
C HIS A 123 3.18 7.07 14.70
N THR A 124 4.33 7.28 14.05
CA THR A 124 5.28 6.19 13.74
C THR A 124 5.78 5.50 15.00
N HIS A 125 6.15 6.25 16.04
CA HIS A 125 6.59 5.66 17.31
C HIS A 125 5.48 4.85 17.98
N GLN A 126 4.24 5.34 17.98
CA GLN A 126 3.09 4.62 18.54
C GLN A 126 2.83 3.32 17.75
N ASN A 127 2.80 3.37 16.42
CA ASN A 127 2.62 2.18 15.59
C ASN A 127 3.73 1.15 15.84
N TYR A 128 4.97 1.60 16.06
CA TYR A 128 6.08 0.72 16.43
C TYR A 128 5.85 0.06 17.80
N GLN A 129 5.43 0.82 18.81
CA GLN A 129 5.13 0.27 20.13
C GLN A 129 3.97 -0.74 20.07
N ASP A 130 2.92 -0.43 19.31
CA ASP A 130 1.78 -1.31 19.09
C ASP A 130 2.21 -2.61 18.39
N ALA A 131 3.06 -2.51 17.36
CA ALA A 131 3.65 -3.67 16.69
C ALA A 131 4.52 -4.50 17.65
N MET A 132 5.34 -3.87 18.49
CA MET A 132 6.15 -4.58 19.50
C MET A 132 5.28 -5.26 20.56
N ALA A 133 4.16 -4.64 20.96
CA ALA A 133 3.19 -5.26 21.84
C ALA A 133 2.53 -6.49 21.20
N MET A 134 2.19 -6.43 19.90
CA MET A 134 1.71 -7.60 19.15
C MET A 134 2.75 -8.71 19.11
N VAL A 135 4.00 -8.40 18.77
CA VAL A 135 5.10 -9.38 18.74
C VAL A 135 5.34 -9.99 20.12
N ARG A 136 5.23 -9.20 21.19
CA ARG A 136 5.35 -9.71 22.57
C ARG A 136 4.23 -10.68 22.92
N LYS A 137 3.01 -10.44 22.44
CA LYS A 137 1.83 -11.26 22.75
C LYS A 137 1.75 -12.53 21.89
N PHE A 138 1.99 -12.41 20.60
CA PHE A 138 1.77 -13.47 19.61
C PHE A 138 3.07 -14.13 19.13
N GLY A 139 4.23 -13.57 19.49
CA GLY A 139 5.53 -13.99 19.01
C GLY A 139 5.93 -13.29 17.72
N ARG A 140 7.08 -13.67 17.18
CA ARG A 140 7.53 -13.19 15.87
C ARG A 140 6.55 -13.65 14.78
N PRO A 141 6.27 -12.82 13.76
CA PRO A 141 5.52 -13.25 12.58
C PRO A 141 6.19 -14.46 11.91
N ASP A 142 5.38 -15.36 11.39
CA ASP A 142 5.83 -16.58 10.72
C ASP A 142 5.97 -16.38 9.21
N LEU A 143 5.15 -15.50 8.60
CA LEU A 143 5.20 -15.18 7.17
C LEU A 143 5.20 -13.67 6.93
N PHE A 144 5.96 -13.24 5.93
CA PHE A 144 5.93 -11.89 5.37
C PHE A 144 5.46 -11.95 3.93
N VAL A 145 4.18 -11.63 3.70
CA VAL A 145 3.56 -11.76 2.39
C VAL A 145 3.47 -10.39 1.73
N THR A 146 4.03 -10.28 0.53
CA THR A 146 3.83 -9.11 -0.32
C THR A 146 2.78 -9.43 -1.36
N PHE A 147 1.67 -8.71 -1.29
CA PHE A 147 0.58 -8.78 -2.24
C PHE A 147 0.73 -7.62 -3.23
N THR A 148 0.78 -7.87 -4.53
CA THR A 148 0.83 -6.81 -5.54
C THR A 148 -0.47 -6.79 -6.33
N CYS A 149 -1.10 -5.64 -6.40
CA CYS A 149 -2.38 -5.48 -7.07
C CYS A 149 -2.17 -5.32 -8.57
N ASN A 150 -2.90 -6.11 -9.36
CA ASN A 150 -2.95 -5.94 -10.80
C ASN A 150 -4.21 -5.13 -11.18
N PRO A 151 -4.06 -3.95 -11.79
CA PRO A 151 -5.18 -3.12 -12.23
C PRO A 151 -6.10 -3.81 -13.25
N THR A 152 -5.66 -4.89 -13.91
CA THR A 152 -6.44 -5.63 -14.90
C THR A 152 -7.28 -6.77 -14.31
N TRP A 153 -7.51 -6.78 -13.00
CA TRP A 153 -8.35 -7.79 -12.36
C TRP A 153 -9.80 -7.71 -12.80
N VAL A 154 -10.43 -8.86 -13.00
CA VAL A 154 -11.82 -8.96 -13.44
C VAL A 154 -12.76 -8.24 -12.47
N ASP A 155 -12.49 -8.29 -11.16
CA ASP A 155 -13.29 -7.59 -10.15
C ASP A 155 -13.19 -6.07 -10.30
N ILE A 156 -12.01 -5.54 -10.66
CA ILE A 156 -11.84 -4.12 -10.96
C ILE A 156 -12.58 -3.79 -12.27
N LEU A 157 -12.37 -4.59 -13.31
CA LEU A 157 -12.95 -4.35 -14.64
C LEU A 157 -14.48 -4.45 -14.63
N ASN A 158 -15.07 -5.31 -13.81
CA ASN A 158 -16.51 -5.48 -13.67
C ASN A 158 -17.19 -4.28 -12.97
N VAL A 159 -16.46 -3.56 -12.12
CA VAL A 159 -16.97 -2.38 -11.40
C VAL A 159 -16.79 -1.10 -12.22
N LEU A 160 -15.86 -1.09 -13.19
CA LEU A 160 -15.69 0.06 -14.08
C LEU A 160 -16.85 0.16 -15.07
N GLU A 161 -17.40 1.35 -15.21
CA GLU A 161 -18.51 1.64 -16.11
C GLU A 161 -18.01 2.29 -17.40
N GLY A 162 -18.50 1.82 -18.56
CA GLY A 162 -18.24 2.43 -19.86
C GLY A 162 -16.75 2.50 -20.24
N PRO A 163 -16.23 3.63 -20.76
CA PRO A 163 -14.85 3.76 -21.22
C PRO A 163 -13.84 4.08 -20.10
N GLN A 164 -14.20 3.88 -18.83
CA GLN A 164 -13.31 4.16 -17.70
C GLN A 164 -12.12 3.19 -17.66
N ARG A 165 -10.95 3.70 -17.28
CA ARG A 165 -9.76 2.88 -17.04
C ARG A 165 -9.48 2.73 -15.55
N PRO A 166 -8.83 1.63 -15.11
CA PRO A 166 -8.43 1.47 -13.71
C PRO A 166 -7.60 2.64 -13.17
N GLU A 167 -6.75 3.23 -14.02
CA GLU A 167 -5.93 4.38 -13.63
C GLU A 167 -6.77 5.60 -13.29
N ASP A 168 -7.90 5.80 -13.98
CA ASP A 168 -8.78 6.95 -13.82
C ASP A 168 -9.62 6.88 -12.53
N ARG A 169 -9.77 5.68 -11.94
CA ARG A 169 -10.59 5.38 -10.75
C ARG A 169 -9.76 4.83 -9.59
N PRO A 170 -8.88 5.65 -8.98
CA PRO A 170 -8.06 5.22 -7.84
C PRO A 170 -8.90 4.87 -6.60
N ASP A 171 -10.15 5.34 -6.52
CA ASP A 171 -11.11 5.00 -5.47
C ASP A 171 -11.54 3.53 -5.53
N ILE A 172 -11.88 3.00 -6.71
CA ILE A 172 -12.24 1.57 -6.88
C ILE A 172 -11.03 0.68 -6.61
N VAL A 173 -9.88 1.05 -7.20
CA VAL A 173 -8.62 0.33 -6.99
C VAL A 173 -8.29 0.32 -5.51
N ARG A 174 -8.38 1.47 -4.83
CA ARG A 174 -8.20 1.59 -3.38
C ARG A 174 -9.17 0.70 -2.60
N ASP A 175 -10.46 0.66 -2.91
CA ASP A 175 -11.44 -0.08 -2.09
C ASP A 175 -11.20 -1.59 -2.13
N ILE A 176 -10.76 -2.11 -3.27
CA ILE A 176 -10.30 -3.51 -3.40
C ILE A 176 -8.99 -3.72 -2.62
N ILE A 177 -8.10 -2.73 -2.60
CA ILE A 177 -6.83 -2.76 -1.86
C ILE A 177 -7.02 -2.59 -0.35
N TYR A 178 -8.03 -1.84 0.09
CA TYR A 178 -8.24 -1.51 1.50
C TYR A 178 -8.59 -2.74 2.35
N LEU A 179 -9.07 -3.82 1.71
CA LEU A 179 -9.20 -5.14 2.32
C LEU A 179 -7.85 -5.83 2.60
N CYS A 180 -6.75 -5.38 1.98
CA CYS A 180 -5.43 -6.02 2.00
C CYS A 180 -4.28 -5.20 2.65
N ASP A 181 -4.52 -3.97 3.13
CA ASP A 181 -3.69 -3.13 4.05
C ASP A 181 -3.06 -1.82 3.50
N ARG A 182 -2.68 -0.94 4.46
CA ARG A 182 -2.54 0.53 4.46
C ARG A 182 -1.20 1.12 3.98
N GLU A 183 -0.51 0.57 3.00
CA GLU A 183 0.76 1.15 2.52
C GLU A 183 0.65 1.57 1.05
N PHE A 184 0.56 2.88 0.81
CA PHE A 184 0.62 3.46 -0.54
C PHE A 184 2.07 3.86 -0.83
N GLN A 185 2.85 2.97 -1.47
CA GLN A 185 4.19 3.35 -1.92
C GLN A 185 4.11 4.26 -3.15
N LYS A 186 4.84 5.38 -3.10
CA LYS A 186 4.89 6.38 -4.17
C LYS A 186 5.62 5.80 -5.39
N GLY A 187 4.85 5.44 -6.42
CA GLY A 187 5.37 5.22 -7.79
C GLY A 187 5.42 3.77 -8.28
N GLY A 188 4.92 2.80 -7.51
CA GLY A 188 4.78 1.40 -7.93
C GLY A 188 3.31 0.96 -8.04
N LEU A 189 3.07 -0.23 -8.61
CA LEU A 189 1.78 -0.90 -8.44
C LEU A 189 1.45 -0.97 -6.94
N PRO A 190 0.18 -0.77 -6.55
CA PRO A 190 -0.20 -0.88 -5.15
C PRO A 190 0.19 -2.25 -4.63
N HIS A 191 0.89 -2.30 -3.51
CA HIS A 191 1.23 -3.55 -2.87
C HIS A 191 1.04 -3.42 -1.37
N ALA A 192 0.66 -4.53 -0.76
CA ALA A 192 0.51 -4.63 0.68
C ALA A 192 1.56 -5.58 1.23
N HIS A 193 2.18 -5.18 2.33
CA HIS A 193 3.06 -6.03 3.11
C HIS A 193 2.29 -6.53 4.33
N ILE A 194 2.06 -7.83 4.39
CA ILE A 194 1.21 -8.46 5.39
C ILE A 194 2.09 -9.39 6.24
N LEU A 195 2.10 -9.13 7.55
CA LEU A 195 2.74 -10.02 8.54
C LEU A 195 1.68 -10.98 9.08
N LEU A 196 1.90 -12.28 8.90
CA LEU A 196 1.02 -13.33 9.42
C LEU A 196 1.69 -14.04 10.58
N THR A 197 0.96 -14.15 11.70
CA THR A 197 1.33 -15.02 12.81
C THR A 197 0.41 -16.23 12.78
N LEU A 198 0.97 -17.40 12.54
CA LEU A 198 0.23 -18.64 12.40
C LEU A 198 -0.08 -19.21 13.78
N ASP A 199 -1.20 -19.94 13.86
CA ASP A 199 -1.52 -20.69 15.06
C ASP A 199 -0.48 -21.79 15.30
N THR A 200 -0.50 -22.38 16.50
CA THR A 200 0.53 -23.36 16.91
C THR A 200 0.59 -24.59 16.01
N TYR A 201 -0.54 -24.97 15.40
CA TYR A 201 -0.69 -26.17 14.57
C TYR A 201 -0.36 -25.93 13.09
N SER A 202 -0.46 -24.70 12.60
CA SER A 202 -0.10 -24.34 11.21
C SER A 202 1.30 -23.73 11.10
N LYS A 203 2.08 -23.71 12.18
CA LYS A 203 3.47 -23.21 12.13
C LYS A 203 4.31 -24.03 11.16
N ILE A 204 4.96 -23.33 10.24
CA ILE A 204 5.93 -23.89 9.31
C ILE A 204 7.22 -24.17 10.09
N ARG A 205 7.59 -25.44 10.24
CA ARG A 205 8.77 -25.85 11.02
C ARG A 205 9.75 -26.68 10.20
N THR A 206 9.25 -27.38 9.19
CA THR A 206 10.02 -28.30 8.38
C THR A 206 10.09 -27.84 6.92
N LYS A 207 11.04 -28.42 6.18
CA LYS A 207 11.15 -28.20 4.73
C LYS A 207 9.90 -28.66 3.99
N ASP A 208 9.31 -29.76 4.43
CA ASP A 208 8.06 -30.29 3.84
C ASP A 208 6.88 -29.35 4.09
N ASP A 209 6.84 -28.67 5.24
CA ASP A 209 5.84 -27.63 5.50
C ASP A 209 6.03 -26.44 4.53
N ILE A 210 7.28 -26.05 4.24
CA ILE A 210 7.58 -24.98 3.29
C ILE A 210 7.05 -25.37 1.90
N ASP A 211 7.39 -26.57 1.43
CA ASP A 211 7.01 -27.06 0.09
C ASP A 211 5.49 -27.24 -0.05
N LYS A 212 4.76 -27.38 1.06
CA LYS A 212 3.28 -27.41 1.07
C LYS A 212 2.65 -26.05 0.77
N TYR A 213 3.27 -24.96 1.23
CA TYR A 213 2.71 -23.61 1.11
C TYR A 213 3.41 -22.77 0.04
N VAL A 214 4.64 -23.11 -0.34
CA VAL A 214 5.46 -22.35 -1.27
C VAL A 214 5.97 -23.27 -2.38
N SER A 215 5.67 -22.91 -3.62
CA SER A 215 6.20 -23.57 -4.80
C SER A 215 7.00 -22.59 -5.64
N ALA A 216 8.20 -23.00 -6.05
CA ALA A 216 9.01 -22.27 -7.03
C ALA A 216 8.84 -22.84 -8.44
N GLU A 217 7.73 -23.52 -8.73
CA GLU A 217 7.46 -24.20 -9.99
C GLU A 217 6.40 -23.48 -10.83
N LEU A 218 6.53 -23.57 -12.15
CA LEU A 218 5.48 -23.10 -13.05
C LEU A 218 4.26 -24.04 -12.94
N PRO A 219 3.04 -23.51 -12.81
CA PRO A 219 1.84 -24.31 -12.81
C PRO A 219 1.69 -25.08 -14.13
N ASP A 220 0.97 -26.19 -14.08
CA ASP A 220 0.62 -26.93 -15.28
C ASP A 220 -0.35 -26.10 -16.14
N PRO A 221 -0.01 -25.81 -17.42
CA PRO A 221 -0.84 -24.98 -18.30
C PRO A 221 -2.17 -25.64 -18.68
N ILE A 222 -2.32 -26.95 -18.50
CA ILE A 222 -3.53 -27.72 -18.75
C ILE A 222 -4.34 -27.87 -17.47
N ALA A 223 -3.70 -28.23 -16.36
CA ALA A 223 -4.41 -28.46 -15.10
C ALA A 223 -4.86 -27.16 -14.42
N ASP A 224 -4.06 -26.08 -14.50
CA ASP A 224 -4.41 -24.76 -13.98
C ASP A 224 -4.00 -23.64 -14.98
N PRO A 225 -4.74 -23.50 -16.10
CA PRO A 225 -4.44 -22.52 -17.13
C PRO A 225 -4.52 -21.08 -16.61
N THR A 226 -5.40 -20.82 -15.63
CA THR A 226 -5.60 -19.47 -15.07
C THR A 226 -4.38 -19.06 -14.26
N LEU A 227 -3.93 -19.92 -13.34
CA LEU A 227 -2.74 -19.66 -12.52
C LEU A 227 -1.48 -19.56 -13.39
N PHE A 228 -1.34 -20.44 -14.39
CA PHE A 228 -0.24 -20.37 -15.35
C PHE A 228 -0.19 -19.03 -16.09
N GLN A 229 -1.33 -18.54 -16.59
CA GLN A 229 -1.40 -17.23 -17.27
C GLN A 229 -1.05 -16.06 -16.34
N ILE A 230 -1.50 -16.11 -15.08
CA ILE A 230 -1.19 -15.08 -14.09
C ILE A 230 0.30 -15.07 -13.78
N ILE A 231 0.89 -16.24 -13.51
CA ILE A 231 2.30 -16.34 -13.13
C ILE A 231 3.19 -15.93 -14.29
N THR A 232 2.92 -16.42 -15.51
CA THR A 232 3.73 -16.09 -16.68
C THR A 232 3.69 -14.61 -17.04
N ARG A 233 2.57 -13.92 -16.77
CA ARG A 233 2.41 -12.50 -17.06
C ARG A 233 2.96 -11.58 -15.98
N CYS A 234 2.83 -11.96 -14.70
CA CYS A 234 3.05 -11.05 -13.57
C CYS A 234 4.21 -11.45 -12.66
N MET A 235 4.61 -12.73 -12.66
CA MET A 235 5.50 -13.34 -11.66
C MET A 235 6.73 -14.00 -12.28
N ILE A 236 7.04 -13.70 -13.54
CA ILE A 236 8.29 -14.12 -14.18
C ILE A 236 9.20 -12.91 -14.29
N HIS A 237 10.45 -13.08 -13.86
CA HIS A 237 11.47 -12.08 -14.05
C HIS A 237 11.66 -11.86 -15.56
N GLY A 238 11.63 -10.59 -16.00
CA GLY A 238 11.89 -10.29 -17.40
C GLY A 238 13.28 -10.78 -17.84
N PRO A 239 13.53 -10.92 -19.15
CA PRO A 239 14.84 -11.27 -19.65
C PRO A 239 15.88 -10.31 -19.07
N CYS A 240 16.99 -10.85 -18.55
CA CYS A 240 18.11 -10.10 -18.00
C CYS A 240 19.41 -10.88 -18.23
N GLY A 241 20.54 -10.37 -17.75
CA GLY A 241 21.83 -11.01 -17.97
C GLY A 241 22.23 -10.92 -19.43
N THR A 242 22.59 -12.07 -20.02
CA THR A 242 22.94 -12.17 -21.44
C THR A 242 21.77 -11.91 -22.37
N LEU A 243 20.54 -12.25 -21.95
CA LEU A 243 19.33 -12.06 -22.75
C LEU A 243 18.93 -10.58 -22.85
N ASN A 244 19.21 -9.78 -21.83
CA ASN A 244 19.01 -8.33 -21.86
C ASN A 244 19.91 -7.62 -20.84
N PRO A 245 21.09 -7.13 -21.26
CA PRO A 245 22.02 -6.42 -20.39
C PRO A 245 21.48 -5.07 -19.89
N ASN A 246 20.52 -4.48 -20.60
CA ASN A 246 19.95 -3.16 -20.30
C ASN A 246 18.77 -3.22 -19.32
N SER A 247 18.42 -4.41 -18.80
CA SER A 247 17.35 -4.56 -17.82
C SER A 247 17.66 -3.80 -16.52
N GLN A 248 16.65 -3.17 -15.92
CA GLN A 248 16.80 -2.35 -14.71
C GLN A 248 17.40 -3.11 -13.51
N CYS A 249 17.28 -4.43 -13.50
CA CYS A 249 17.86 -5.28 -12.47
C CYS A 249 19.37 -5.48 -12.60
N MET A 250 19.98 -5.13 -13.74
CA MET A 250 21.41 -5.33 -14.01
C MET A 250 22.24 -4.22 -13.36
N ARG A 251 23.27 -4.60 -12.59
CA ARG A 251 24.35 -3.70 -12.16
C ARG A 251 25.68 -4.42 -12.35
N GLU A 252 26.67 -3.73 -12.89
CA GLU A 252 28.03 -4.28 -13.08
C GLU A 252 28.04 -5.63 -13.82
N GLY A 253 27.14 -5.81 -14.79
CA GLY A 253 27.03 -7.04 -15.58
C GLY A 253 26.35 -8.22 -14.88
N VAL A 254 25.88 -8.07 -13.63
CA VAL A 254 25.20 -9.11 -12.85
C VAL A 254 23.77 -8.67 -12.51
N CYS A 255 22.83 -9.60 -12.55
CA CYS A 255 21.48 -9.34 -12.06
C CYS A 255 21.52 -9.17 -10.54
N THR A 256 21.12 -8.00 -10.04
CA THR A 256 21.04 -7.70 -8.59
C THR A 256 20.11 -8.64 -7.81
N LYS A 257 19.20 -9.32 -8.51
CA LYS A 257 18.29 -10.33 -7.94
C LYS A 257 18.80 -11.76 -8.10
N GLN A 258 20.00 -11.93 -8.68
CA GLN A 258 20.68 -13.21 -8.92
C GLN A 258 19.86 -14.18 -9.76
N TYR A 259 19.32 -13.70 -10.87
CA TYR A 259 18.69 -14.55 -11.89
C TYR A 259 19.70 -14.90 -13.00
N PRO A 260 19.59 -16.10 -13.61
CA PRO A 260 18.65 -17.19 -13.26
C PRO A 260 19.02 -17.89 -11.95
N LYS A 261 18.03 -18.40 -11.21
CA LYS A 261 18.25 -19.17 -9.98
C LYS A 261 18.68 -20.60 -10.30
N GLU A 262 19.52 -21.19 -9.44
CA GLU A 262 19.93 -22.59 -9.60
C GLU A 262 18.73 -23.55 -9.44
N PHE A 263 18.72 -24.62 -10.24
CA PHE A 263 17.79 -25.73 -10.05
C PHE A 263 18.18 -26.54 -8.81
N ARG A 264 17.17 -27.00 -8.07
CA ARG A 264 17.34 -27.75 -6.82
C ARG A 264 16.28 -28.81 -6.68
N GLU A 265 16.68 -30.04 -6.38
CA GLU A 265 15.73 -31.14 -6.21
C GLU A 265 14.94 -31.08 -4.90
N LYS A 266 15.42 -30.39 -3.87
CA LYS A 266 14.74 -30.27 -2.56
C LYS A 266 15.01 -28.92 -1.93
N THR A 267 14.11 -28.49 -1.06
CA THR A 267 14.30 -27.27 -0.28
C THR A 267 15.40 -27.45 0.77
N GLU A 268 16.34 -26.51 0.80
CA GLU A 268 17.48 -26.51 1.71
C GLU A 268 17.51 -25.28 2.59
N GLU A 269 18.12 -25.40 3.77
CA GLU A 269 18.34 -24.27 4.67
C GLU A 269 19.53 -23.46 4.17
N ASN A 270 19.46 -22.13 4.33
CA ASN A 270 20.54 -21.23 3.96
C ASN A 270 21.07 -20.50 5.20
N ILE A 271 22.35 -20.15 5.16
CA ILE A 271 23.06 -19.40 6.20
C ILE A 271 22.42 -18.03 6.43
N ASN A 272 21.82 -17.45 5.39
CA ASN A 272 21.17 -16.13 5.45
C ASN A 272 19.74 -16.16 6.01
N GLY A 273 19.24 -17.32 6.46
CA GLY A 273 17.92 -17.46 7.07
C GLY A 273 16.74 -17.59 6.11
N TYR A 274 16.97 -17.50 4.79
CA TYR A 274 15.95 -17.74 3.75
C TYR A 274 16.15 -19.12 3.12
N PRO A 275 15.12 -19.98 3.05
CA PRO A 275 15.26 -21.31 2.46
C PRO A 275 15.61 -21.21 0.97
N MET A 276 16.48 -22.10 0.51
CA MET A 276 16.76 -22.33 -0.91
C MET A 276 15.74 -23.34 -1.41
N TYR A 277 14.64 -22.85 -1.95
CA TYR A 277 13.50 -23.66 -2.35
C TYR A 277 13.83 -24.69 -3.44
N GLN A 278 13.11 -25.81 -3.41
CA GLN A 278 13.02 -26.78 -4.50
C GLN A 278 12.60 -26.08 -5.79
N ARG A 279 13.33 -26.35 -6.86
CA ARG A 279 13.09 -25.80 -8.20
C ARG A 279 13.50 -26.85 -9.23
N LYS A 280 12.54 -27.67 -9.67
CA LYS A 280 12.78 -28.71 -10.67
C LYS A 280 12.84 -28.12 -12.07
N TYR A 281 13.56 -28.82 -12.94
CA TYR A 281 13.52 -28.53 -14.36
C TYR A 281 12.16 -28.96 -14.93
N THR A 282 11.46 -28.01 -15.52
CA THR A 282 10.20 -28.20 -16.24
C THR A 282 10.34 -27.60 -17.63
N GLU A 283 9.38 -27.86 -18.52
CA GLU A 283 9.37 -27.24 -19.83
C GLU A 283 9.37 -25.70 -19.75
N SER A 284 10.04 -25.08 -20.71
CA SER A 284 10.14 -23.63 -20.84
C SER A 284 8.77 -23.02 -21.17
N ALA A 285 8.38 -21.94 -20.49
CA ALA A 285 7.16 -21.20 -20.81
C ALA A 285 7.48 -20.00 -21.69
N ARG A 286 6.67 -19.77 -22.73
CA ARG A 286 6.81 -18.60 -23.59
C ARG A 286 6.28 -17.35 -22.89
N VAL A 287 7.17 -16.42 -22.57
CA VAL A 287 6.85 -15.13 -21.94
C VAL A 287 7.15 -14.01 -22.92
N GLY A 288 6.10 -13.53 -23.59
CA GLY A 288 6.23 -12.55 -24.66
C GLY A 288 6.98 -13.12 -25.87
N ARG A 289 8.21 -12.66 -26.10
CA ARG A 289 9.07 -13.09 -27.23
C ARG A 289 10.17 -14.07 -26.84
N HIS A 290 10.28 -14.43 -25.56
CA HIS A 290 11.35 -15.27 -25.05
C HIS A 290 10.76 -16.51 -24.39
N ASP A 291 11.43 -17.65 -24.55
CA ASP A 291 11.13 -18.86 -23.80
C ASP A 291 11.93 -18.80 -22.51
N LEU A 292 11.23 -18.79 -21.38
CA LEU A 292 11.81 -18.65 -20.05
C LEU A 292 11.52 -19.89 -19.23
N ASP A 293 12.57 -20.41 -18.62
CA ASP A 293 12.50 -21.55 -17.74
C ASP A 293 12.10 -21.12 -16.31
N ASN A 294 11.74 -22.12 -15.52
CA ASN A 294 11.42 -21.97 -14.11
C ASN A 294 12.47 -21.22 -13.24
N PRO A 295 13.80 -21.25 -13.48
CA PRO A 295 14.82 -20.42 -12.83
C PRO A 295 14.55 -18.92 -12.84
N VAL A 296 13.71 -18.47 -13.77
CA VAL A 296 13.39 -17.06 -14.01
C VAL A 296 12.08 -16.66 -13.30
N GLY A 297 11.33 -17.62 -12.73
CA GLY A 297 10.09 -17.39 -11.98
C GLY A 297 10.28 -16.96 -10.52
N PHE A 298 9.30 -16.25 -9.96
CA PHE A 298 9.17 -15.95 -8.53
C PHE A 298 8.48 -17.09 -7.75
N TYR A 299 8.59 -17.07 -6.42
CA TYR A 299 7.97 -18.06 -5.53
C TYR A 299 6.46 -17.82 -5.41
N LEU A 300 5.67 -18.84 -5.74
CA LEU A 300 4.23 -18.86 -5.54
C LEU A 300 3.92 -19.32 -4.12
N ILE A 301 3.07 -18.58 -3.40
CA ILE A 301 2.43 -19.10 -2.19
C ILE A 301 1.06 -19.64 -2.55
N THR A 302 0.86 -20.95 -2.43
CA THR A 302 -0.47 -21.55 -2.44
C THR A 302 -1.05 -21.53 -1.02
N LEU A 303 -1.29 -20.33 -0.47
CA LEU A 303 -2.26 -20.20 0.61
C LEU A 303 -3.62 -20.37 -0.05
N GLY A 304 -4.45 -21.31 0.41
CA GLY A 304 -5.73 -21.71 -0.18
C GLY A 304 -6.82 -20.64 -0.25
N PHE A 305 -6.50 -19.44 -0.73
CA PHE A 305 -7.45 -18.48 -1.23
C PHE A 305 -7.89 -18.94 -2.62
N GLN A 306 -9.03 -19.65 -2.67
CA GLN A 306 -9.71 -20.10 -3.90
C GLN A 306 -10.17 -18.94 -4.83
N ARG A 307 -9.59 -17.74 -4.75
CA ARG A 307 -9.97 -16.59 -5.57
C ARG A 307 -8.76 -15.73 -5.88
N ASN A 308 -8.31 -15.76 -7.13
CA ASN A 308 -7.65 -14.69 -7.93
C ASN A 308 -6.72 -13.70 -7.20
N SER A 309 -6.03 -14.10 -6.13
CA SER A 309 -5.19 -13.20 -5.33
C SER A 309 -3.72 -13.64 -5.42
N MET A 310 -2.85 -12.67 -5.75
CA MET A 310 -1.43 -12.90 -6.03
C MET A 310 -0.58 -12.63 -4.79
N LEU A 311 0.19 -13.62 -4.33
CA LEU A 311 1.03 -13.51 -3.15
C LEU A 311 2.47 -13.85 -3.50
N THR A 312 3.40 -12.96 -3.17
CA THR A 312 4.85 -13.20 -3.25
C THR A 312 5.42 -13.21 -1.83
N LEU A 313 6.10 -14.28 -1.43
CA LEU A 313 6.93 -14.27 -0.22
C LEU A 313 8.27 -13.61 -0.56
N MET A 314 8.74 -12.72 0.32
CA MET A 314 10.13 -12.26 0.35
C MET A 314 10.84 -12.85 1.55
#